data_AF-A0A4Q3RLJ2-F1
#
_entry.id   AF-A0A4Q3RLJ2-F1
#
_cell.length_a   1.000
_cell.length_b   1.000
_cell.length_c   1.000
_cell.angle_alpha   90.00
_cell.angle_beta   90.00
_cell.angle_gamma   90.00
#
_symmetry.space_group_name_H-M   'P 1'
#
loop_
_entity.id
_entity.type
_entity.pdbx_description
1 polymer ?
#
loop_
_entity_poly.entity_id
_entity_poly.type
_entity_poly.pdbx_seq_one_letter_code
_entity_poly.pdbx_strand_id
1 'polypeptide(L)'
;MQSKKATGKVEGIGSASGISLGRDTYALVSFSTGKDTVYFQGKDDDYQQSDIVPLRYQPKNPEDARIATFHSLWGNTIAYIGAPLLFLTIFFFAKDLVPHRSKILIGKKPFFKVIPPAKAAR
;
A
#
# COMPACT_ATOMS: atom_id res chain seq x y z
N MET A 1 -9.12 5.12 18.31
CA MET A 1 -7.73 5.63 18.41
C MET A 1 -7.70 7.02 17.82
N GLN A 2 -7.21 8.04 18.54
CA GLN A 2 -7.13 9.41 18.00
C GLN A 2 -5.71 9.70 17.53
N SER A 3 -5.56 10.06 16.25
CA SER A 3 -4.31 10.57 15.69
C SER A 3 -4.11 12.03 16.12
N LYS A 4 -2.87 12.39 16.47
CA LYS A 4 -2.47 13.77 16.73
C LYS A 4 -1.63 14.31 15.58
N LYS A 5 -1.73 15.63 15.36
CA LYS A 5 -0.87 16.37 14.44
C LYS A 5 0.35 16.85 15.21
N ALA A 6 1.51 16.80 14.56
CA ALA A 6 2.73 17.40 15.05
C ALA A 6 3.54 17.90 13.85
N THR A 7 4.61 18.62 14.16
CA THR A 7 5.59 19.10 13.18
C THR A 7 6.92 18.47 13.54
N GLY A 8 7.64 17.99 12.53
CA GLY A 8 8.98 17.46 12.73
C GLY A 8 9.94 18.00 11.69
N LYS A 9 11.21 17.65 11.89
CA LYS A 9 12.33 18.14 11.12
C LYS A 9 13.01 16.98 10.42
N VAL A 10 13.37 17.16 9.16
CA VAL A 10 14.18 16.21 8.42
C VAL A 10 15.63 16.36 8.87
N GLU A 11 16.17 15.34 9.53
CA GLU A 11 17.55 15.34 10.03
C GLU A 11 18.56 14.96 8.94
N GLY A 12 18.12 14.17 7.94
CA GLY A 12 18.98 13.76 6.83
C GLY A 12 18.26 12.84 5.85
N ILE A 13 18.94 12.54 4.74
CA ILE A 13 18.47 11.62 3.71
C ILE A 13 19.34 10.37 3.76
N GLY A 14 18.72 9.24 4.09
CA GLY A 14 19.36 7.93 4.07
C GLY A 14 19.19 7.25 2.72
N SER A 15 20.05 6.28 2.42
CA SER A 15 19.87 5.37 1.29
C SER A 15 19.54 3.97 1.78
N ALA A 16 18.51 3.36 1.21
CA ALA A 16 18.19 1.95 1.40
C ALA A 16 19.18 1.09 0.63
N SER A 17 19.73 0.08 1.29
CA SER A 17 20.58 -0.94 0.69
C SER A 17 19.76 -2.22 0.48
N GLY A 18 19.40 -2.54 -0.77
CA GLY A 18 18.64 -3.75 -1.11
C GLY A 18 17.85 -3.65 -2.41
N ILE A 19 16.96 -4.63 -2.66
CA ILE A 19 16.03 -4.60 -3.81
C ILE A 19 14.85 -3.69 -3.44
N SER A 20 14.88 -2.44 -3.90
CA SER A 20 13.75 -1.51 -3.79
C SER A 20 12.88 -1.61 -5.05
N LEU A 21 11.58 -1.85 -4.88
CA LEU A 21 10.57 -1.65 -5.93
C LEU A 21 10.14 -0.16 -5.91
N GLY A 22 11.11 0.75 -6.01
CA GLY A 22 10.93 2.19 -5.82
C GLY A 22 12.26 2.95 -5.74
N ARG A 23 12.26 4.15 -5.13
CA ARG A 23 13.49 4.91 -4.87
C ARG A 23 14.29 4.27 -3.72
N ASP A 24 15.60 4.45 -3.78
CA ASP A 24 16.57 3.94 -2.79
C ASP A 24 16.87 4.95 -1.69
N THR A 25 16.07 6.01 -1.53
CA THR A 25 16.30 7.06 -0.53
C THR A 25 15.12 7.26 0.39
N TYR A 26 15.37 7.57 1.65
CA TYR A 26 14.34 7.89 2.65
C TYR A 26 14.75 9.10 3.49
N ALA A 27 13.78 9.92 3.89
CA ALA A 27 14.02 11.02 4.82
C ALA A 27 14.01 10.51 6.26
N LEU A 28 15.06 10.78 7.04
CA LEU A 28 15.05 10.55 8.48
C LEU A 28 14.43 11.78 9.16
N VAL A 29 13.28 11.59 9.80
CA VAL A 29 12.51 12.69 10.40
C VAL A 29 12.50 12.54 11.91
N SER A 30 12.78 13.63 12.62
CA SER A 30 12.67 13.74 14.07
C SER A 30 11.45 14.58 14.45
N PHE A 31 10.76 14.22 15.53
CA PHE A 31 9.75 15.09 16.14
C PHE A 31 9.70 14.88 17.65
N SER A 32 9.31 15.93 18.38
CA SER A 32 9.17 15.87 19.85
C SER A 32 7.73 15.56 20.26
N THR A 33 7.56 14.61 21.18
CA THR A 33 6.29 14.27 21.80
C THR A 33 6.42 14.29 23.32
N GLY A 34 6.05 15.41 23.95
CA GLY A 34 6.17 15.57 25.40
C GLY A 34 7.63 15.78 25.80
N LYS A 35 8.26 14.77 26.40
CA LYS A 35 9.67 14.81 26.83
C LYS A 35 10.62 14.05 25.90
N ASP A 36 10.08 13.27 24.98
CA ASP A 36 10.87 12.37 24.14
C ASP A 36 10.96 12.89 22.70
N THR A 37 12.08 12.59 22.04
CA THR A 37 12.27 12.83 20.59
C THR A 37 12.24 11.49 19.89
N VAL A 38 11.35 11.37 18.90
CA VAL A 38 11.16 10.14 18.13
C VAL A 38 11.68 10.35 16.72
N TYR A 39 12.36 9.33 16.20
CA TYR A 39 12.92 9.30 14.85
C TYR A 39 12.20 8.24 14.04
N PHE A 40 11.83 8.58 12.80
CA PHE A 40 11.21 7.61 11.90
C PHE A 40 11.62 7.88 10.45
N GLN A 41 11.41 6.89 9.59
CA GLN A 41 11.69 6.98 8.16
C GLN A 41 10.46 7.49 7.41
N GLY A 42 10.59 8.67 6.81
CA GLY A 42 9.60 9.25 5.92
C GLY A 42 9.58 8.54 4.56
N LYS A 43 8.37 8.14 4.14
CA LYS A 43 8.07 7.71 2.77
C LYS A 43 7.57 8.91 1.96
N ASP A 44 8.48 9.77 1.52
CA ASP A 44 8.28 10.73 0.43
C ASP A 44 9.62 11.34 0.02
N ASP A 45 9.69 11.83 -1.21
CA ASP A 45 10.96 11.84 -1.93
C ASP A 45 11.51 13.23 -2.26
N ASP A 46 10.78 14.28 -1.89
CA ASP A 46 11.13 15.68 -2.23
C ASP A 46 11.61 16.50 -1.02
N TYR A 47 11.91 15.83 0.10
CA TYR A 47 12.39 16.50 1.29
C TYR A 47 13.90 16.73 1.27
N GLN A 48 14.30 17.89 1.73
CA GLN A 48 15.68 18.27 1.95
C GLN A 48 16.02 18.23 3.45
N GLN A 49 17.31 18.12 3.74
CA GLN A 49 17.77 18.21 5.12
C GLN A 49 17.36 19.55 5.74
N SER A 50 16.88 19.51 6.98
CA SER A 50 16.32 20.63 7.72
C SER A 50 14.93 21.09 7.31
N ASP A 51 14.26 20.41 6.37
CA ASP A 51 12.86 20.70 6.06
C ASP A 51 11.95 20.45 7.25
N ILE A 52 10.95 21.31 7.39
CA ILE A 52 9.90 21.20 8.40
C ILE A 52 8.69 20.54 7.75
N VAL A 53 8.34 19.34 8.21
CA VAL A 53 7.28 18.53 7.62
C VAL A 53 6.12 18.33 8.59
N PRO A 54 4.86 18.42 8.11
CA PRO A 54 3.70 18.10 8.92
C PRO A 54 3.59 16.59 9.07
N LEU A 55 3.27 16.12 10.27
CA LEU A 55 3.21 14.70 10.59
C LEU A 55 2.02 14.35 11.47
N ARG A 56 1.66 13.07 11.39
CA ARG A 56 0.62 12.45 12.17
C ARG A 56 1.19 11.26 12.91
N TYR A 57 0.85 11.16 14.18
CA TYR A 57 1.27 10.06 15.02
C TYR A 57 0.14 9.61 15.94
N GLN A 58 0.29 8.41 16.49
CA GLN A 58 -0.63 7.88 17.50
C GLN A 58 0.01 8.05 18.87
N PRO A 59 -0.63 8.72 19.85
CA PRO A 59 -0.01 8.93 21.16
C PRO A 59 0.34 7.65 21.91
N LYS A 60 -0.36 6.54 21.62
CA LYS A 60 -0.08 5.23 22.20
C LYS A 60 1.04 4.47 21.49
N ASN A 61 1.39 4.88 20.27
CA ASN A 61 2.46 4.30 19.47
C ASN A 61 3.08 5.40 18.59
N PRO A 62 3.95 6.24 19.16
CA PRO A 62 4.52 7.38 18.44
C PRO A 62 5.54 6.95 17.36
N GLU A 63 6.02 5.71 17.39
CA GLU A 63 6.94 5.18 16.38
C GLU A 63 6.26 4.93 15.03
N ASP A 64 4.94 4.70 15.00
CA ASP A 64 4.13 4.65 13.77
C ASP A 64 3.75 6.06 13.27
N ALA A 65 4.65 7.02 13.48
CA ALA A 65 4.50 8.36 12.92
C ALA A 65 4.67 8.32 11.40
N ARG A 66 3.87 9.14 10.71
CA ARG A 66 3.93 9.29 9.26
C ARG A 66 3.84 10.75 8.88
N ILE A 67 4.50 11.10 7.79
CA ILE A 67 4.36 12.42 7.20
C ILE A 67 2.92 12.54 6.70
N ALA A 68 2.31 13.71 6.90
CA ALA A 68 0.90 13.95 6.61
C ALA A 68 0.63 14.15 5.11
N THR A 69 1.29 13.38 4.24
CA THR A 69 1.03 13.34 2.79
C THR A 69 0.10 12.20 2.44
N PHE A 70 -0.59 12.35 1.30
CA PHE A 70 -1.56 11.35 0.82
C PHE A 70 -0.89 9.98 0.60
N HIS A 71 0.26 9.95 -0.08
CA HIS A 71 0.98 8.71 -0.36
C HIS A 71 1.52 8.03 0.90
N SER A 72 2.05 8.79 1.87
CA SER A 72 2.55 8.22 3.13
C SER A 72 1.44 7.57 3.97
N LEU A 73 0.25 8.17 3.98
CA LEU A 73 -0.89 7.67 4.75
C LEU A 73 -1.63 6.52 4.04
N TRP A 74 -1.86 6.64 2.73
CA TRP A 74 -2.73 5.73 1.98
C TRP A 74 -2.00 4.78 1.05
N GLY A 75 -0.72 5.00 0.74
CA GLY A 75 0.01 4.24 -0.27
C GLY A 75 -0.01 2.73 -0.03
N ASN A 76 0.22 2.29 1.21
CA ASN A 76 0.10 0.88 1.57
C ASN A 76 -1.34 0.36 1.36
N THR A 77 -2.35 1.10 1.81
CA THR A 77 -3.76 0.71 1.66
C THR A 77 -4.16 0.59 0.20
N ILE A 78 -3.77 1.55 -0.63
CA ILE A 78 -4.01 1.53 -2.08
C ILE A 78 -3.28 0.35 -2.72
N ALA A 79 -2.04 0.04 -2.32
CA ALA A 79 -1.34 -1.12 -2.85
C ALA A 79 -2.04 -2.45 -2.50
N TYR A 80 -2.46 -2.61 -1.24
CA TYR A 80 -3.13 -3.82 -0.76
C TYR A 80 -4.53 -4.00 -1.35
N ILE A 81 -5.25 -2.93 -1.67
CA ILE A 81 -6.59 -3.01 -2.30
C ILE A 81 -6.48 -3.04 -3.82
N GLY A 82 -5.56 -2.26 -4.39
CA GLY A 82 -5.38 -2.08 -5.82
C GLY A 82 -4.95 -3.36 -6.51
N ALA A 83 -3.99 -4.10 -5.96
CA ALA A 83 -3.53 -5.36 -6.54
C ALA A 83 -4.65 -6.42 -6.68
N PRO A 84 -5.41 -6.79 -5.63
CA PRO A 84 -6.51 -7.75 -5.77
C PRO A 84 -7.65 -7.21 -6.63
N LEU A 85 -7.93 -5.90 -6.60
CA LEU A 85 -8.96 -5.31 -7.43
C LEU A 85 -8.59 -5.34 -8.92
N LEU A 86 -7.33 -5.08 -9.27
CA LEU A 86 -6.78 -5.27 -10.61
C LEU A 86 -6.90 -6.73 -11.05
N PHE A 87 -6.51 -7.66 -10.19
CA PHE A 87 -6.65 -9.08 -10.46
C PHE A 87 -8.11 -9.45 -10.75
N LEU A 88 -9.06 -9.06 -9.89
CA LEU A 88 -10.49 -9.31 -10.11
C LEU A 88 -11.01 -8.67 -11.40
N THR A 89 -10.54 -7.46 -11.73
CA THR A 89 -10.89 -6.77 -12.97
C THR A 89 -10.42 -7.56 -14.19
N ILE A 90 -9.18 -8.05 -14.18
CA ILE A 90 -8.66 -8.91 -15.25
C ILE A 90 -9.50 -10.17 -15.38
N PHE A 91 -9.82 -10.86 -14.29
CA PHE A 91 -10.69 -12.06 -14.32
C PHE A 91 -12.10 -11.78 -14.86
N PHE A 92 -12.64 -10.59 -14.61
CA PHE A 92 -13.98 -10.23 -15.05
C PHE A 92 -14.03 -9.83 -16.53
N PHE A 93 -13.01 -9.12 -17.03
CA PHE A 93 -12.99 -8.58 -18.39
C PHE A 93 -12.25 -9.45 -19.41
N ALA A 94 -11.30 -10.30 -18.98
CA ALA A 94 -10.65 -11.27 -19.86
C ALA A 94 -11.60 -12.44 -20.15
N LYS A 95 -12.52 -12.24 -21.10
CA LYS A 95 -13.50 -13.24 -21.56
C LYS A 95 -12.87 -14.53 -22.06
N ASP A 96 -11.61 -14.48 -22.49
CA ASP A 96 -10.83 -15.64 -22.92
C ASP A 96 -10.29 -16.48 -21.75
N LEU A 97 -10.12 -15.89 -20.56
CA LEU A 97 -9.67 -16.60 -19.36
C LEU A 97 -10.84 -17.24 -18.59
N VAL A 98 -12.00 -16.58 -18.56
CA VAL A 98 -13.20 -17.07 -17.86
C VAL A 98 -14.43 -16.95 -18.77
N PRO A 99 -14.97 -18.06 -19.31
CA PRO A 99 -16.13 -18.00 -20.18
C PRO A 99 -17.34 -17.46 -19.43
N HIS A 100 -18.00 -16.45 -19.99
CA HIS A 100 -19.26 -15.92 -19.47
C HIS A 100 -20.32 -17.04 -19.44
N ARG A 101 -21.00 -17.21 -18.29
CA ARG A 101 -21.99 -18.26 -17.96
C ARG A 101 -21.45 -19.65 -17.60
N SER A 102 -20.17 -19.76 -17.25
CA SER A 102 -19.63 -21.02 -16.73
C SER A 102 -20.32 -21.43 -15.42
N LYS A 103 -20.99 -22.59 -15.39
CA LYS A 103 -21.51 -23.19 -14.15
C LYS A 103 -20.35 -23.82 -13.39
N ILE A 104 -19.89 -23.16 -12.33
CA ILE A 104 -18.83 -23.68 -11.46
C ILE A 104 -19.44 -24.76 -10.57
N LEU A 105 -19.11 -26.02 -10.84
CA LEU A 105 -19.49 -27.16 -9.99
C LEU A 105 -18.42 -27.33 -8.90
N ILE A 106 -18.75 -26.94 -7.66
CA ILE A 106 -17.87 -27.13 -6.50
C ILE A 106 -18.20 -28.50 -5.89
N GLY A 107 -17.32 -29.48 -6.10
CA GLY A 107 -17.42 -30.84 -5.58
C GLY A 107 -16.20 -31.25 -4.73
N LYS A 108 -16.27 -32.40 -4.04
CA LYS A 108 -15.26 -32.90 -3.07
C LYS A 108 -13.87 -33.23 -3.65
N LYS A 109 -13.62 -33.07 -4.95
CA LYS A 109 -12.29 -33.25 -5.57
C LYS A 109 -12.04 -32.12 -6.58
N PRO A 110 -10.90 -31.39 -6.51
CA PRO A 110 -10.67 -30.25 -7.36
C PRO A 110 -9.99 -30.69 -8.67
N PHE A 111 -10.69 -30.55 -9.79
CA PHE A 111 -10.08 -30.24 -11.08
C PHE A 111 -11.02 -29.24 -11.73
N PHE A 112 -10.58 -27.99 -11.89
CA PHE A 112 -11.34 -26.98 -12.61
C PHE A 112 -11.68 -27.52 -14.00
N LYS A 113 -12.94 -27.93 -14.22
CA LYS A 113 -13.41 -28.43 -15.51
C LYS A 113 -14.32 -27.37 -16.13
N VAL A 114 -13.78 -26.62 -17.08
CA VAL A 114 -14.55 -25.67 -17.90
C VAL A 114 -15.41 -26.48 -18.88
N ILE A 115 -16.74 -26.37 -18.78
CA ILE A 115 -17.68 -27.02 -19.71
C ILE A 115 -18.11 -25.97 -20.75
N PRO A 116 -17.76 -26.12 -22.04
CA PRO A 116 -18.18 -25.18 -23.07
C PRO A 116 -19.70 -25.28 -23.33
N PRO A 117 -20.35 -24.16 -23.72
CA PRO A 117 -21.79 -24.15 -23.97
C PRO A 117 -22.15 -25.03 -25.17
N ALA A 118 -23.26 -25.77 -25.05
CA ALA A 118 -23.77 -26.65 -26.10
C ALA A 118 -23.97 -25.86 -27.40
N LYS A 119 -23.31 -26.33 -28.47
CA LYS A 119 -23.39 -25.75 -29.80
C LYS A 119 -24.85 -25.85 -30.27
N ALA A 120 -25.51 -24.70 -30.45
CA ALA A 120 -26.85 -24.66 -31.01
C ALA A 120 -26.80 -25.26 -32.43
N ALA A 121 -27.50 -26.37 -32.62
CA ALA A 121 -27.66 -27.00 -33.94
C ALA A 121 -28.47 -26.04 -34.83
N ARG A 122 -27.96 -25.77 -36.03
CA ARG A 122 -28.68 -25.17 -37.13
C ARG A 122 -29.47 -26.25 -37.86
#